data_AF-A0A0G2UWI6-F1
#
_entry.id   AF-A0A0G2UWI6-F1
#
_cell.length_a   1.000
_cell.length_b   1.000
_cell.length_c   1.000
_cell.angle_alpha   90.00
_cell.angle_beta   90.00
_cell.angle_gamma   90.00
#
_symmetry.space_group_name_H-M   'P 1'
#
loop_
_entity.id
_entity.type
_entity.pdbx_description
1 polymer ?
#
loop_
_entity_poly.entity_id
_entity_poly.type
_entity_poly.pdbx_seq_one_letter_code
_entity_poly.pdbx_strand_id
1 'polypeptide(L)'
;MLLYPEANIPVCQLSVQPHLDTTHHYQLGRALAPLKEEGVLIIGSRSTVHPSNEAARAIFGVAHWAAEFDNWLEEALKSGRYEDVINYKTKAPNWLLAHPRPEHFYPPWALLVKA
;
A
#
# COMPACT_ATOMS: atom_id res chain seq x y z
N MET A 1 7.83 -13.64 -15.81
CA MET A 1 7.62 -13.37 -14.36
C MET A 1 8.90 -12.77 -13.78
N LEU A 2 8.83 -11.66 -13.05
CA LEU A 2 10.02 -10.98 -12.51
C LEU A 2 10.55 -11.61 -11.20
N LEU A 3 9.67 -12.12 -10.34
CA LEU A 3 10.04 -12.69 -9.03
C LEU A 3 10.39 -14.19 -9.08
N TYR A 4 9.59 -14.99 -9.81
CA TYR A 4 9.80 -16.44 -9.96
C TYR A 4 9.59 -16.86 -11.41
N PRO A 5 10.59 -16.71 -12.30
CA PRO A 5 10.45 -16.97 -13.75
C PRO A 5 9.88 -18.34 -14.11
N GLU A 6 10.26 -19.37 -13.34
CA GLU A 6 9.89 -20.77 -13.57
C GLU A 6 8.46 -21.13 -13.13
N ALA A 7 7.73 -20.21 -12.48
CA ALA A 7 6.33 -20.39 -12.07
C ALA A 7 6.03 -21.69 -11.28
N ASN A 8 7.01 -22.17 -10.51
CA ASN A 8 6.95 -23.44 -9.77
C ASN A 8 6.37 -23.32 -8.34
N ILE A 9 5.79 -22.17 -8.01
CA ILE A 9 5.18 -21.90 -6.70
C ILE A 9 3.67 -21.82 -6.88
N PRO A 10 2.86 -22.60 -6.13
CA PRO A 10 1.41 -22.49 -6.14
C PRO A 10 0.95 -21.08 -5.75
N VAL A 11 -0.03 -20.53 -6.48
CA VAL A 11 -0.57 -19.19 -6.25
C VAL A 11 -2.06 -19.26 -5.95
N CYS A 12 -2.48 -18.58 -4.88
CA CYS A 12 -3.87 -18.25 -4.59
C CYS A 12 -4.05 -16.74 -4.76
N GLN A 13 -5.11 -16.32 -5.46
CA GLN A 13 -5.43 -14.92 -5.67
C GLN A 13 -6.46 -14.45 -4.65
N LEU A 14 -6.13 -13.37 -3.94
CA LEU A 14 -7.05 -12.69 -3.04
C LEU A 14 -7.42 -11.34 -3.64
N SER A 15 -8.72 -11.11 -3.82
CA SER A 15 -9.23 -9.85 -4.33
C SER A 15 -9.30 -8.78 -3.26
N VAL A 16 -9.02 -7.56 -3.69
CA VAL A 16 -9.28 -6.32 -2.97
C VAL A 16 -10.79 -6.08 -2.85
N GLN A 17 -11.26 -5.59 -1.69
CA GLN A 17 -12.66 -5.22 -1.47
C GLN A 17 -12.84 -3.70 -1.53
N PRO A 18 -13.10 -3.09 -2.70
CA PRO A 18 -12.99 -1.65 -2.90
C PRO A 18 -14.09 -0.81 -2.25
N HIS A 19 -15.08 -1.45 -1.64
CA HIS A 19 -16.17 -0.80 -0.92
C HIS A 19 -15.93 -0.77 0.59
N LEU A 20 -14.86 -1.43 1.06
CA LEU A 20 -14.45 -1.47 2.46
C LEU A 20 -13.32 -0.48 2.73
N ASP A 21 -13.16 -0.08 3.99
CA ASP A 21 -12.23 0.98 4.36
C ASP A 21 -10.81 0.47 4.68
N THR A 22 -9.90 1.38 5.01
CA THR A 22 -8.54 1.03 5.37
C THR A 22 -8.45 0.12 6.60
N THR A 23 -9.33 0.32 7.57
CA THR A 23 -9.38 -0.48 8.80
C THR A 23 -9.68 -1.94 8.49
N HIS A 24 -10.65 -2.21 7.60
CA HIS A 24 -10.93 -3.57 7.13
C HIS A 24 -9.68 -4.23 6.55
N HIS A 25 -8.97 -3.55 5.65
CA HIS A 25 -7.80 -4.11 4.98
C HIS A 25 -6.60 -4.28 5.92
N TYR A 26 -6.45 -3.43 6.93
CA TYR A 26 -5.52 -3.64 8.03
C TYR A 26 -5.83 -4.93 8.80
N GLN A 27 -7.10 -5.15 9.17
CA GLN A 27 -7.52 -6.35 9.90
C GLN A 27 -7.39 -7.62 9.06
N LEU A 28 -7.65 -7.54 7.76
CA LEU A 28 -7.39 -8.64 6.83
C LEU A 28 -5.91 -9.04 6.83
N GLY A 29 -5.00 -8.06 6.76
CA GLY A 29 -3.56 -8.33 6.87
C GLY A 29 -3.19 -8.99 8.19
N ARG A 30 -3.80 -8.57 9.31
CA ARG A 30 -3.61 -9.21 10.63
C ARG A 30 -4.12 -10.64 10.67
N ALA A 31 -5.26 -10.93 10.04
CA ALA A 31 -5.82 -12.27 9.97
C ALA A 31 -4.98 -13.23 9.11
N LEU A 32 -4.28 -12.70 8.09
CA LEU A 32 -3.39 -13.48 7.23
C LEU A 32 -1.99 -13.68 7.81
N ALA A 33 -1.58 -12.86 8.80
CA ALA A 33 -0.23 -12.89 9.35
C ALA A 33 0.27 -14.28 9.82
N PRO A 34 -0.56 -15.14 10.45
CA PRO A 34 -0.13 -16.48 10.86
C PRO A 34 0.32 -17.38 9.70
N LEU A 35 -0.18 -17.17 8.48
CA LEU A 35 0.20 -17.99 7.32
C LEU A 35 1.70 -17.91 6.99
N LYS A 36 2.39 -16.87 7.45
CA LYS A 36 3.85 -16.77 7.34
C LYS A 36 4.56 -17.91 8.06
N GLU A 37 4.04 -18.31 9.23
CA GLU A 37 4.59 -19.40 10.03
C GLU A 37 4.35 -20.76 9.35
N GLU A 38 3.37 -20.83 8.45
CA GLU A 38 3.04 -22.00 7.62
C GLU A 38 3.81 -22.00 6.27
N GLY A 39 4.74 -21.07 6.05
CA GLY A 39 5.54 -21.00 4.83
C GLY A 39 4.85 -20.32 3.65
N VAL A 40 3.77 -19.56 3.89
CA VAL A 40 3.06 -18.81 2.85
C VAL A 40 3.70 -17.42 2.66
N LEU A 41 4.00 -17.08 1.41
CA LEU A 41 4.45 -15.75 1.01
C LEU A 41 3.25 -14.90 0.58
N ILE A 42 2.99 -13.81 1.30
CA ILE A 42 1.95 -12.83 0.96
C ILE A 42 2.58 -11.71 0.13
N ILE A 43 2.07 -11.50 -1.08
CA ILE A 43 2.55 -10.44 -1.99
C ILE A 43 1.38 -9.51 -2.34
N GLY A 44 1.53 -8.23 -1.99
CA GLY A 44 0.71 -7.15 -2.52
C GLY A 44 1.53 -6.30 -3.49
N SER A 45 1.06 -6.13 -4.73
CA SER A 45 1.72 -5.27 -5.73
C SER A 45 0.86 -4.05 -6.00
N ARG A 46 1.38 -2.85 -5.73
CA ARG A 46 0.73 -1.57 -6.04
C ARG A 46 1.74 -0.41 -6.03
N SER A 47 1.42 0.69 -6.69
CA SER A 47 2.13 1.97 -6.54
C SER A 47 1.75 2.65 -5.23
N THR A 48 2.72 3.29 -4.57
CA THR A 48 2.51 4.13 -3.39
C THR A 48 1.95 5.50 -3.72
N VAL A 49 2.02 5.95 -4.98
CA VAL A 49 1.47 7.21 -5.48
C VAL A 49 0.76 6.94 -6.80
N HIS A 50 -0.53 7.27 -6.92
CA HIS A 50 -1.35 7.01 -8.10
C HIS A 50 -2.27 8.21 -8.44
N PRO A 51 -1.69 9.36 -8.84
CA PRO A 51 -2.44 10.59 -9.13
C PRO A 51 -3.30 10.46 -10.38
N SER A 52 -4.19 11.44 -10.57
CA SER A 52 -4.83 11.66 -11.88
C SER A 52 -3.80 12.19 -12.89
N ASN A 53 -4.09 12.06 -14.18
CA ASN A 53 -3.26 12.64 -15.25
C ASN A 53 -3.19 14.17 -15.18
N GLU A 54 -4.10 14.81 -14.45
CA GLU A 54 -4.19 16.26 -14.28
C GLU A 54 -3.33 16.78 -13.12
N ALA A 55 -2.82 15.89 -12.25
CA ALA A 55 -2.00 16.30 -11.13
C ALA A 55 -0.72 16.99 -11.62
N ALA A 56 -0.31 18.05 -10.92
CA ALA A 56 0.87 18.82 -11.25
C ALA A 56 2.11 17.92 -11.32
N ARG A 57 2.78 17.89 -12.47
CA ARG A 57 4.00 17.08 -12.69
C ARG A 57 5.24 17.95 -12.53
N ALA A 58 6.33 17.34 -12.10
CA ALA A 58 7.64 17.98 -12.23
C ALA A 58 8.06 18.00 -13.71
N ILE A 59 8.78 19.05 -14.10
CA ILE A 59 9.42 19.14 -15.43
C ILE A 59 10.53 18.09 -15.53
N PHE A 60 11.27 17.86 -14.44
CA PHE A 60 12.28 16.83 -14.30
C PHE A 60 12.13 16.13 -12.94
N GLY A 61 12.32 14.81 -12.92
CA GLY A 61 12.30 14.02 -11.69
C GLY A 61 10.89 13.82 -11.10
N VAL A 62 10.83 13.72 -9.76
CA VAL A 62 9.60 13.44 -9.00
C VAL A 62 9.00 14.76 -8.52
N ALA A 63 7.67 14.91 -8.63
CA ALA A 63 6.98 16.07 -8.09
C ALA A 63 7.12 16.12 -6.57
N HIS A 64 7.36 17.31 -6.01
CA HIS A 64 7.62 17.47 -4.58
C HIS A 64 6.50 16.87 -3.72
N TRP A 65 5.24 17.15 -4.07
CA TRP A 65 4.07 16.62 -3.36
C TRP A 65 4.01 15.08 -3.37
N ALA A 66 4.50 14.44 -4.43
CA ALA A 66 4.54 12.99 -4.57
C ALA A 66 5.63 12.39 -3.69
N ALA A 67 6.81 13.02 -3.66
CA ALA A 67 7.91 12.61 -2.79
C ALA A 67 7.55 12.80 -1.30
N GLU A 68 6.86 13.89 -0.94
CA GLU A 68 6.40 14.10 0.44
C GLU A 68 5.42 13.00 0.90
N PHE A 69 4.48 12.60 0.04
CA PHE A 69 3.56 11.51 0.36
C PHE A 69 4.28 10.18 0.50
N ASP A 70 5.15 9.84 -0.46
CA ASP A 70 5.90 8.59 -0.49
C ASP A 70 6.82 8.45 0.74
N ASN A 71 7.59 9.51 1.05
CA ASN A 71 8.45 9.56 2.23
C ASN A 71 7.64 9.46 3.53
N TRP A 72 6.49 10.15 3.62
CA TRP A 72 5.63 10.05 4.81
C TRP A 72 5.14 8.62 5.02
N LEU A 73 4.74 7.94 3.95
CA LEU A 73 4.25 6.56 4.01
C LEU A 73 5.37 5.59 4.40
N GLU A 74 6.55 5.71 3.79
CA GLU A 74 7.71 4.91 4.13
C GLU A 74 8.09 5.05 5.61
N GLU A 75 8.20 6.29 6.11
CA GLU A 75 8.53 6.56 7.51
C GLU A 75 7.44 6.08 8.47
N ALA A 76 6.15 6.25 8.11
CA ALA A 76 5.05 5.73 8.91
C ALA A 76 5.12 4.21 9.06
N LEU A 77 5.40 3.48 7.97
CA LEU A 77 5.52 2.03 7.97
C LEU A 77 6.75 1.56 8.73
N LYS A 78 7.92 2.19 8.53
CA LYS A 78 9.18 1.85 9.23
C LYS A 78 9.09 2.08 10.73
N SER A 79 8.41 3.14 11.15
CA SER A 79 8.26 3.53 12.55
C SER A 79 7.04 2.89 13.24
N GLY A 80 6.31 2.02 12.57
CA GLY A 80 5.14 1.35 13.16
C GLY A 80 3.94 2.28 13.42
N ARG A 81 3.88 3.43 12.75
CA ARG A 81 2.77 4.40 12.85
C ARG A 81 1.56 3.93 12.03
N TYR A 82 1.10 2.71 12.28
CA TYR A 82 0.07 2.08 11.47
C TYR A 82 -1.28 2.78 11.58
N GLU A 83 -1.61 3.32 12.77
CA GLU A 83 -2.80 4.16 12.96
C GLU A 83 -2.78 5.42 12.08
N ASP A 84 -1.60 6.01 11.84
CA ASP A 84 -1.48 7.16 10.94
C ASP A 84 -1.74 6.75 9.48
N VAL A 85 -1.27 5.58 9.08
CA VAL A 85 -1.53 5.00 7.74
C VAL A 85 -3.01 4.63 7.59
N ILE A 86 -3.64 4.10 8.64
CA ILE A 86 -5.09 3.84 8.65
C ILE A 86 -5.87 5.13 8.43
N ASN A 87 -5.45 6.20 9.12
CA ASN A 87 -6.08 7.51 9.10
C ASN A 87 -5.45 8.49 8.08
N TYR A 88 -4.84 7.97 7.01
CA TYR A 88 -4.06 8.76 6.04
C TYR A 88 -4.78 10.00 5.50
N LYS A 89 -6.11 9.95 5.32
CA LYS A 89 -6.91 11.09 4.81
C LYS A 89 -6.81 12.32 5.71
N THR A 90 -6.43 12.14 6.97
CA THR A 90 -6.25 13.23 7.95
C THR A 90 -4.79 13.47 8.33
N LYS A 91 -3.92 12.49 8.08
CA LYS A 91 -2.52 12.48 8.57
C LYS A 91 -1.48 12.64 7.47
N ALA A 92 -1.78 12.21 6.25
CA ALA A 92 -0.83 12.18 5.15
C ALA A 92 -0.83 13.51 4.39
N PRO A 93 0.35 14.09 4.11
CA PRO A 93 0.46 15.26 3.26
C PRO A 93 0.04 14.91 1.84
N ASN A 94 -0.64 15.79 1.11
CA ASN A 94 -0.96 15.60 -0.31
C ASN A 94 -1.75 14.31 -0.65
N TRP A 95 -2.45 13.69 0.30
CA TRP A 95 -3.09 12.40 0.06
C TRP A 95 -4.10 12.41 -1.09
N LEU A 96 -4.85 13.51 -1.24
CA LEU A 96 -5.86 13.64 -2.28
C LEU A 96 -5.22 13.80 -3.67
N LEU A 97 -4.02 14.40 -3.74
CA LEU A 97 -3.24 14.47 -4.98
C LEU A 97 -2.64 13.10 -5.30
N ALA A 98 -2.10 12.41 -4.30
CA ALA A 98 -1.53 11.07 -4.47
C ALA A 98 -2.59 10.04 -4.86
N HIS A 99 -3.81 10.15 -4.33
CA HIS A 99 -4.91 9.22 -4.58
C HIS A 99 -6.27 9.94 -4.65
N PRO A 100 -6.59 10.52 -5.82
CA PRO A 100 -7.89 11.18 -6.03
C PRO A 100 -9.08 10.22 -5.89
N ARG A 101 -8.84 8.93 -6.13
CA ARG A 101 -9.77 7.83 -5.87
C ARG A 101 -9.27 7.06 -4.64
N PRO A 102 -9.94 7.17 -3.48
CA PRO A 102 -9.51 6.55 -2.23
C PRO A 102 -9.31 5.04 -2.36
N GLU A 103 -10.05 4.39 -3.25
CA GLU A 103 -9.94 2.97 -3.53
C GLU A 103 -8.59 2.56 -4.13
N HIS A 104 -7.80 3.55 -4.55
CA HIS A 104 -6.45 3.34 -5.01
C HIS A 104 -5.38 3.44 -3.92
N PHE A 105 -5.76 3.89 -2.71
CA PHE A 105 -4.90 3.95 -1.53
C PHE A 105 -5.40 3.08 -0.39
N TYR A 106 -6.14 2.02 -0.66
CA TYR A 106 -6.17 0.98 0.35
C TYR A 106 -4.73 0.54 0.53
N PRO A 107 -4.15 0.81 1.72
CA PRO A 107 -2.72 0.72 1.93
C PRO A 107 -2.24 -0.61 1.40
N PRO A 108 -1.06 -0.65 0.77
CA PRO A 108 -0.50 -1.88 0.24
C PRO A 108 -0.75 -3.02 1.24
N TRP A 109 -1.54 -3.98 0.77
CA TRP A 109 -2.45 -4.92 1.46
C TRP A 109 -1.82 -5.87 2.48
N ALA A 110 -0.58 -5.62 2.87
CA ALA A 110 0.03 -6.18 4.04
C ALA A 110 0.87 -5.05 4.58
N LEU A 111 0.50 -4.53 5.74
CA LEU A 111 1.54 -4.24 6.70
C LEU A 111 2.48 -5.42 6.68
N LEU A 112 3.68 -5.16 6.17
CA LEU A 112 4.79 -6.08 6.11
C LEU A 112 4.67 -7.01 7.29
N VAL A 113 4.58 -8.29 6.99
CA VAL A 113 4.57 -9.39 7.91
C VAL A 113 5.80 -9.30 8.83
N LYS A 114 5.73 -8.42 9.83
CA LYS A 114 6.34 -8.49 11.13
C LYS A 114 5.13 -8.85 12.01
N ALA A 115 4.89 -10.12 12.34
CA ALA A 115 5.71 -10.86 13.30
C ALA A 115 6.37 -9.89 14.28
#